data_AF-A0A7W7U299-F1
#
_entry.id   AF-A0A7W7U299-F1
#
_cell.length_a   1.000
_cell.length_b   1.000
_cell.length_c   1.000
_cell.angle_alpha   90.00
_cell.angle_beta   90.00
_cell.angle_gamma   90.00
#
_symmetry.space_group_name_H-M   'P 1'
#
loop_
_entity.id
_entity.type
_entity.pdbx_description
1 polymer ?
#
loop_
_entity_poly.entity_id
_entity_poly.type
_entity_poly.pdbx_seq_one_letter_code
_entity_poly.pdbx_strand_id
1 'polypeptide(L)'
;MHRTISYNRPGAEPKPARTTTPPPPPARKAPPPPPLPLAERHRAAAALLAELRVHDPRLLLSERDVHRLAPEVTAWLDRGAHPDAVRRTLCADLPDPVAHPAALLTHRLRTLLPPQLPTAPPPTPPSGPRFIECDDCGHPFPPPTPDGLCTKCRTAARAAA
;
A
#
# COMPACT_ATOMS: atom_id res chain seq x y z
N MET A 1 -49.54 -2.28 -56.77
CA MET A 1 -48.65 -3.44 -56.51
C MET A 1 -47.21 -2.96 -56.43
N HIS A 2 -46.53 -3.33 -55.34
CA HIS A 2 -45.06 -3.37 -55.16
C HIS A 2 -44.25 -2.10 -54.82
N ARG A 3 -43.78 -2.14 -53.54
CA ARG A 3 -42.38 -1.98 -53.08
C ARG A 3 -41.77 -0.58 -52.95
N THR A 4 -41.77 -0.11 -51.69
CA THR A 4 -40.58 0.11 -50.82
C THR A 4 -39.36 0.88 -51.34
N ILE A 5 -38.84 1.84 -50.56
CA ILE A 5 -37.72 1.71 -49.58
C ILE A 5 -36.97 3.05 -49.37
N SER A 6 -36.62 3.33 -48.11
CA SER A 6 -35.44 4.07 -47.58
C SER A 6 -35.12 5.49 -48.02
N TYR A 7 -34.55 6.38 -47.22
CA TYR A 7 -34.25 6.53 -45.78
C TYR A 7 -33.64 7.95 -45.63
N ASN A 8 -33.63 8.46 -44.40
CA ASN A 8 -32.76 9.52 -43.84
C ASN A 8 -32.87 10.96 -44.40
N ARG A 9 -33.26 12.00 -43.63
CA ARG A 9 -32.90 12.44 -42.25
C ARG A 9 -31.42 12.90 -42.14
N PRO A 10 -31.07 13.78 -41.19
CA PRO A 10 -30.93 15.22 -41.36
C PRO A 10 -29.49 15.69 -41.11
N GLY A 11 -28.98 16.62 -41.92
CA GLY A 11 -27.67 17.23 -41.69
C GLY A 11 -27.79 18.45 -40.78
N ALA A 12 -27.44 18.30 -39.51
CA ALA A 12 -26.76 19.31 -38.67
C ALA A 12 -26.67 18.82 -37.23
N GLU A 13 -25.62 18.07 -36.90
CA GLU A 13 -25.22 17.87 -35.50
C GLU A 13 -24.43 19.10 -35.01
N PRO A 14 -24.82 19.74 -33.90
CA PRO A 14 -23.97 20.71 -33.23
C PRO A 14 -22.84 19.98 -32.50
N LYS A 15 -21.61 20.30 -32.90
CA LYS A 15 -20.35 19.86 -32.28
C LYS A 15 -20.36 20.14 -30.77
N PRO A 16 -20.18 19.13 -29.90
CA PRO A 16 -20.10 19.38 -28.46
C PRO A 16 -18.80 20.13 -28.14
N ALA A 17 -18.96 21.26 -27.47
CA ALA A 17 -17.86 21.98 -26.84
C ALA A 17 -17.20 21.04 -25.83
N ARG A 18 -15.91 20.74 -26.03
CA ARG A 18 -15.11 20.01 -25.05
C ARG A 18 -14.91 20.93 -23.86
N THR A 19 -15.69 20.74 -22.82
CA THR A 19 -15.40 21.27 -21.49
C THR A 19 -14.10 20.61 -21.02
N THR A 20 -13.00 21.36 -21.00
CA THR A 20 -11.76 20.94 -20.35
C THR A 20 -11.99 20.98 -18.84
N THR A 21 -12.47 19.88 -18.28
CA THR A 21 -12.44 19.66 -16.82
C THR A 21 -10.98 19.56 -16.39
N PRO A 22 -10.52 20.34 -15.38
CA PRO A 22 -9.18 20.18 -14.82
C PRO A 22 -8.99 18.74 -14.31
N PRO A 23 -7.80 18.13 -14.44
CA PRO A 23 -7.56 16.81 -13.88
C PRO A 23 -7.81 16.84 -12.37
N PRO A 24 -8.46 15.81 -11.80
CA PRO A 24 -8.68 15.75 -10.36
C PRO A 24 -7.33 15.85 -9.63
N PRO A 25 -7.25 16.55 -8.49
CA PRO A 25 -6.03 16.60 -7.70
C PRO A 25 -5.57 15.17 -7.40
N PRO A 26 -4.25 14.90 -7.38
CA PRO A 26 -3.75 13.56 -7.13
C PRO A 26 -4.31 13.09 -5.79
N ALA A 27 -5.11 12.02 -5.84
CA ALA A 27 -5.67 11.41 -4.64
C ALA A 27 -4.49 11.04 -3.74
N ARG A 28 -4.33 11.76 -2.63
CA ARG A 28 -3.40 11.38 -1.58
C ARG A 28 -3.81 9.97 -1.17
N LYS A 29 -2.98 8.97 -1.50
CA LYS A 29 -3.20 7.60 -1.05
C LYS A 29 -3.36 7.67 0.46
N ALA A 30 -4.55 7.29 0.94
CA ALA A 30 -4.79 7.18 2.36
C ALA A 30 -3.69 6.28 2.95
N PRO A 31 -3.17 6.62 4.14
CA PRO A 31 -2.19 5.77 4.78
C PRO A 31 -2.77 4.36 4.92
N PRO A 32 -1.94 3.32 4.74
CA PRO A 32 -2.42 1.94 4.84
C PRO A 32 -3.02 1.71 6.23
N PRO A 33 -4.05 0.85 6.32
CA PRO A 33 -4.64 0.51 7.61
C PRO A 33 -3.58 -0.10 8.53
N PRO A 34 -3.75 0.03 9.86
CA PRO A 34 -2.84 -0.58 10.82
C PRO A 34 -2.80 -2.11 10.63
N PRO A 35 -1.65 -2.75 10.91
CA PRO A 35 -1.53 -4.18 10.79
C PRO A 35 -2.47 -4.90 11.76
N LEU A 36 -3.00 -6.05 11.33
CA LEU A 36 -3.87 -6.89 12.14
C LEU A 36 -3.15 -7.38 13.41
N PRO A 37 -3.87 -7.61 14.53
CA PRO A 37 -3.36 -8.31 15.69
C PRO A 37 -2.65 -9.61 15.34
N LEU A 38 -1.57 -9.94 16.06
CA LEU A 38 -0.74 -11.12 15.77
C LEU A 38 -1.56 -12.42 15.76
N ALA A 39 -2.49 -12.57 16.71
CA ALA A 39 -3.36 -13.75 16.78
C ALA A 39 -4.27 -13.90 15.53
N GLU A 40 -4.74 -12.79 14.97
CA GLU A 40 -5.53 -12.81 13.74
C GLU A 40 -4.67 -13.13 12.51
N ARG A 41 -3.45 -12.61 12.45
CA ARG A 41 -2.47 -12.98 11.41
C ARG A 41 -2.13 -14.46 11.45
N HIS A 42 -1.91 -15.02 12.65
CA HIS A 42 -1.70 -16.46 12.82
C HIS A 42 -2.93 -17.27 12.39
N ARG A 43 -4.15 -16.79 12.68
CA ARG A 43 -5.39 -17.46 12.24
C ARG A 43 -5.52 -17.45 10.71
N ALA A 44 -5.22 -16.34 10.06
CA ALA A 44 -5.21 -16.24 8.60
C ALA A 44 -4.16 -17.17 7.98
N ALA A 45 -2.97 -17.25 8.56
CA ALA A 45 -1.92 -18.18 8.15
C ALA A 45 -2.33 -19.65 8.32
N ALA A 46 -3.00 -19.99 9.42
CA ALA A 46 -3.52 -21.33 9.67
C ALA A 46 -4.62 -21.71 8.66
N ALA A 47 -5.51 -20.78 8.31
CA ALA A 47 -6.52 -21.00 7.28
C ALA A 47 -5.89 -21.30 5.91
N LEU A 48 -4.86 -20.53 5.52
CA LEU A 48 -4.10 -20.78 4.29
C LEU A 48 -3.48 -22.18 4.27
N LEU A 49 -2.87 -22.62 5.38
CA LEU A 49 -2.29 -23.96 5.50
C LEU A 49 -3.36 -25.05 5.39
N ALA A 50 -4.53 -24.84 5.99
CA ALA A 50 -5.65 -25.79 5.91
C ALA A 50 -6.23 -25.90 4.49
N GLU A 51 -6.17 -24.84 3.69
CA GLU A 51 -6.59 -24.83 2.28
C GLU A 51 -5.64 -25.59 1.36
N LEU A 52 -4.37 -25.81 1.74
CA LEU A 52 -3.38 -26.47 0.87
C LEU A 52 -3.85 -27.84 0.37
N ARG A 53 -4.60 -28.59 1.20
CA ARG A 53 -5.16 -29.91 0.84
C ARG A 53 -6.10 -29.87 -0.37
N VAL A 54 -6.73 -28.72 -0.64
CA VAL A 54 -7.62 -28.52 -1.80
C VAL A 54 -6.79 -28.37 -3.08
N HIS A 55 -5.58 -27.83 -2.97
CA HIS A 55 -4.68 -27.61 -4.10
C HIS A 55 -3.79 -28.82 -4.38
N ASP A 56 -3.32 -29.50 -3.33
CA ASP A 56 -2.56 -30.74 -3.44
C ASP A 56 -2.95 -31.70 -2.29
N PRO A 57 -3.63 -32.83 -2.59
CA PRO A 57 -4.09 -33.76 -1.55
C PRO A 57 -2.95 -34.44 -0.79
N ARG A 58 -1.71 -34.40 -1.30
CA ARG A 58 -0.52 -34.94 -0.61
C ARG A 58 -0.11 -34.09 0.59
N LEU A 59 -0.58 -32.86 0.68
CA LEU A 59 -0.32 -31.92 1.78
C LEU A 59 -1.40 -31.97 2.87
N LEU A 60 -1.75 -33.18 3.31
CA LEU A 60 -2.69 -33.36 4.41
C LEU A 60 -1.97 -33.15 5.75
N LEU A 61 -2.29 -32.05 6.42
CA LEU A 61 -1.67 -31.63 7.69
C LEU A 61 -2.61 -31.89 8.87
N SER A 62 -2.04 -32.33 10.00
CA SER A 62 -2.78 -32.37 11.26
C SER A 62 -3.01 -30.94 11.79
N GLU A 63 -4.04 -30.75 12.61
CA GLU A 63 -4.31 -29.46 13.26
C GLU A 63 -3.09 -28.96 14.07
N ARG A 64 -2.42 -29.88 14.76
CA ARG A 64 -1.17 -29.59 15.48
C ARG A 64 -0.07 -29.07 14.57
N ASP A 65 0.09 -29.65 13.38
CA ASP A 65 1.09 -29.20 12.41
C ASP A 65 0.74 -27.84 11.83
N VAL A 66 -0.55 -27.59 11.54
CA VAL A 66 -1.03 -26.28 11.08
C VAL A 66 -0.70 -25.20 12.11
N HIS A 67 -1.02 -25.43 13.39
CA HIS A 67 -0.68 -24.47 14.45
C HIS A 67 0.82 -24.25 14.62
N ARG A 68 1.65 -25.30 14.43
CA ARG A 68 3.10 -25.19 14.49
C ARG A 68 3.68 -24.37 13.33
N LEU A 69 3.09 -24.49 12.14
CA LEU A 69 3.56 -23.84 10.92
C LEU A 69 3.03 -22.40 10.75
N ALA A 70 1.91 -22.06 11.38
CA ALA A 70 1.27 -20.75 11.25
C ALA A 70 2.21 -19.55 11.53
N PRO A 71 3.10 -19.57 12.54
CA PRO A 71 4.05 -18.47 12.76
C PRO A 71 5.06 -18.30 11.60
N GLU A 72 5.50 -19.38 10.97
CA GLU A 72 6.45 -19.32 9.85
C GLU A 72 5.80 -18.74 8.60
N VAL A 73 4.55 -19.13 8.32
CA VAL A 73 3.76 -18.52 7.24
C VAL A 73 3.47 -17.05 7.53
N THR A 74 3.16 -16.71 8.79
CA THR A 74 2.96 -15.31 9.19
C THR A 74 4.21 -14.48 8.92
N ALA A 75 5.40 -15.03 9.20
CA ALA A 75 6.65 -14.35 8.88
C ALA A 75 6.75 -14.07 7.37
N TRP A 76 6.41 -15.01 6.48
CA TRP A 76 6.37 -14.75 5.03
C TRP A 76 5.44 -13.60 4.66
N LEU A 77 4.22 -13.60 5.20
CA LEU A 77 3.24 -12.54 4.93
C LEU A 77 3.72 -11.18 5.45
N ASP A 78 4.35 -11.14 6.62
CA ASP A 78 4.93 -9.94 7.22
C ASP A 78 6.09 -9.38 6.38
N ARG A 79 6.77 -10.21 5.58
CA ARG A 79 7.78 -9.77 4.60
C ARG A 79 7.19 -9.31 3.27
N GLY A 80 5.86 -9.27 3.17
CA GLY A 80 5.13 -8.86 1.97
C GLY A 80 4.91 -9.98 0.95
N ALA A 81 5.10 -11.26 1.33
CA ALA A 81 4.75 -12.36 0.43
C ALA A 81 3.23 -12.43 0.26
N HIS A 82 2.75 -12.49 -0.98
CA HIS A 82 1.32 -12.66 -1.25
C HIS A 82 0.86 -14.10 -0.88
N PRO A 83 -0.32 -14.29 -0.27
CA PRO A 83 -0.86 -15.62 0.06
C PRO A 83 -0.74 -16.66 -1.06
N ASP A 84 -1.10 -16.29 -2.29
CA ASP A 84 -0.99 -17.20 -3.43
C ASP A 84 0.44 -17.53 -3.84
N ALA A 85 1.38 -16.60 -3.63
CA ALA A 85 2.80 -16.86 -3.87
C ALA A 85 3.35 -17.86 -2.84
N VAL A 86 2.95 -17.72 -1.57
CA VAL A 86 3.28 -18.70 -0.52
C VAL A 86 2.74 -20.08 -0.92
N ARG A 87 1.44 -20.18 -1.24
CA ARG A 87 0.79 -21.42 -1.66
C ARG A 87 1.49 -22.08 -2.86
N ARG A 88 1.76 -21.33 -3.93
CA ARG A 88 2.49 -21.85 -5.10
C ARG A 88 3.88 -22.38 -4.72
N THR A 89 4.60 -21.67 -3.86
CA THR A 89 5.95 -22.09 -3.42
C THR A 89 5.90 -23.35 -2.56
N LEU A 90 4.89 -23.48 -1.69
CA LEU A 90 4.70 -24.67 -0.88
C LEU A 90 4.28 -25.90 -1.70
N CYS A 91 3.53 -25.70 -2.78
CA CYS A 91 3.08 -26.78 -3.67
C CYS A 91 4.04 -27.09 -4.85
N ALA A 92 5.05 -26.26 -5.12
CA ALA A 92 5.98 -26.46 -6.23
C ALA A 92 6.88 -27.70 -6.01
N ASP A 93 7.23 -28.46 -7.05
CA ASP A 93 8.25 -29.52 -7.00
C ASP A 93 8.18 -30.45 -5.78
N LEU A 94 6.97 -30.92 -5.44
CA LEU A 94 6.78 -31.83 -4.32
C LEU A 94 7.29 -33.23 -4.67
N PRO A 95 8.09 -33.87 -3.80
CA PRO A 95 8.57 -35.22 -4.02
C PRO A 95 7.39 -36.20 -4.04
N ASP A 96 7.52 -37.27 -4.81
CA ASP A 96 6.52 -38.34 -4.87
C ASP A 96 7.15 -39.68 -4.45
N PRO A 97 6.71 -40.30 -3.33
CA PRO A 97 5.68 -39.85 -2.38
C PRO A 97 6.18 -38.82 -1.34
N VAL A 98 5.27 -37.99 -0.82
CA VAL A 98 5.55 -37.08 0.31
C VAL A 98 5.42 -37.85 1.64
N ALA A 99 6.54 -38.27 2.23
CA ALA A 99 6.53 -39.00 3.50
C ALA A 99 6.19 -38.10 4.71
N HIS A 100 6.69 -36.86 4.73
CA HIS A 100 6.57 -35.95 5.87
C HIS A 100 6.21 -34.53 5.42
N PRO A 101 4.92 -34.24 5.13
CA PRO A 101 4.49 -32.95 4.59
C PRO A 101 4.84 -31.81 5.54
N ALA A 102 4.58 -31.96 6.85
CA ALA A 102 4.85 -30.91 7.81
C ALA A 102 6.33 -30.55 7.94
N ALA A 103 7.24 -31.54 7.89
CA ALA A 103 8.68 -31.31 7.94
C ALA A 103 9.19 -30.64 6.66
N LEU A 104 8.68 -31.06 5.50
CA LEU A 104 8.99 -30.43 4.22
C LEU A 104 8.58 -28.96 4.19
N LEU A 105 7.37 -28.65 4.65
CA LEU A 105 6.87 -27.28 4.70
C LEU A 105 7.68 -26.41 5.68
N THR A 106 8.03 -26.92 6.87
CA THR A 106 8.94 -26.22 7.79
C THR A 106 10.27 -25.91 7.11
N HIS A 107 10.87 -26.88 6.43
CA HIS A 107 12.15 -26.67 5.75
C HIS A 107 12.05 -25.60 4.67
N ARG A 108 10.99 -25.63 3.85
CA ARG A 108 10.78 -24.64 2.78
C ARG A 108 10.50 -23.25 3.31
N LEU A 109 9.63 -23.12 4.30
CA LEU A 109 9.30 -21.84 4.91
C LEU A 109 10.53 -21.17 5.53
N ARG A 110 11.47 -21.95 6.09
CA ARG A 110 12.72 -21.41 6.64
C ARG A 110 13.74 -21.08 5.56
N THR A 111 13.91 -21.95 4.57
CA THR A 111 14.99 -21.85 3.58
C THR A 111 14.67 -20.85 2.47
N LEU A 112 13.40 -20.76 2.07
CA LEU A 112 12.94 -19.89 0.98
C LEU A 112 12.34 -18.57 1.50
N LEU A 113 12.60 -18.23 2.76
CA LEU A 113 12.06 -17.04 3.39
C LEU A 113 12.50 -15.78 2.63
N PRO A 114 11.56 -14.98 2.08
CA PRO A 114 11.91 -13.81 1.27
C PRO A 114 12.77 -12.80 2.04
N PRO A 115 13.73 -12.11 1.41
CA PRO A 115 14.43 -11.01 2.06
C PRO A 115 13.44 -9.89 2.39
N GLN A 116 13.70 -9.17 3.48
CA GLN A 116 12.89 -8.00 3.83
C GLN A 116 13.09 -6.93 2.75
N LEU A 117 12.00 -6.47 2.12
CA LEU A 117 12.08 -5.30 1.27
C LEU A 117 12.41 -4.08 2.13
N PRO A 118 13.34 -3.21 1.71
CA PRO A 118 13.58 -1.97 2.42
C PRO A 118 12.29 -1.14 2.37
N THR A 119 11.65 -0.98 3.54
CA THR A 119 10.53 -0.06 3.69
C THR A 119 11.02 1.32 3.33
N ALA A 120 10.43 1.93 2.30
CA ALA A 120 10.75 3.31 1.95
C ALA A 120 10.56 4.17 3.20
N PRO A 121 11.55 5.02 3.55
CA PRO A 121 11.42 5.88 4.72
C PRO A 121 10.13 6.69 4.61
N PRO A 122 9.43 6.92 5.73
CA PRO A 122 8.22 7.73 5.71
C PRO A 122 8.53 9.06 5.02
N PRO A 123 7.59 9.63 4.23
CA PRO A 123 7.81 10.89 3.55
C PRO A 123 8.20 11.92 4.62
N THR A 124 9.45 12.37 4.57
CA THR A 124 9.93 13.42 5.46
C THR A 124 9.11 14.67 5.15
N PRO A 125 8.58 15.37 6.19
CA PRO A 125 7.91 16.63 5.95
C PRO A 125 8.90 17.56 5.22
N PRO A 126 8.42 18.40 4.29
CA PRO A 126 9.30 19.29 3.55
C PRO A 126 10.11 20.13 4.54
N SER A 127 11.43 19.88 4.61
CA SER A 127 12.39 20.68 5.39
C SER A 127 12.75 21.97 4.65
N GLY A 128 11.79 22.54 3.93
CA GLY A 128 11.94 23.87 3.35
C GLY A 128 11.94 24.91 4.48
N PRO A 129 12.66 26.03 4.32
CA PRO A 129 12.54 27.15 5.24
C PRO A 129 11.06 27.57 5.30
N ARG A 130 10.46 27.44 6.48
CA ARG A 130 9.14 28.01 6.74
C ARG A 130 9.36 29.51 6.79
N PHE A 131 8.73 30.29 5.91
CA PHE A 131 8.75 31.76 6.04
C PHE A 131 7.45 32.19 6.73
N ILE A 132 7.56 33.15 7.63
CA ILE A 132 6.42 33.85 8.24
C ILE A 132 6.40 35.29 7.74
N GLU A 133 5.22 35.90 7.66
CA GLU A 133 5.05 37.30 7.23
C GLU A 133 5.20 38.23 8.44
N CYS A 134 5.86 39.37 8.25
CA CYS A 134 6.00 40.40 9.27
C CYS A 134 4.68 41.13 9.52
N ASP A 135 4.27 41.25 10.79
CA ASP A 135 3.01 41.93 11.15
C ASP A 135 2.95 43.41 10.75
N ASP A 136 4.10 44.09 10.73
CA ASP A 136 4.19 45.54 10.42
C ASP A 136 4.33 45.86 8.93
N CYS A 137 5.14 45.08 8.19
CA CYS A 137 5.48 45.40 6.79
C CYS A 137 5.16 44.29 5.77
N GLY A 138 4.64 43.14 6.21
CA GLY A 138 4.32 42.00 5.35
C GLY A 138 5.53 41.29 4.74
N HIS A 139 6.77 41.66 5.10
CA HIS A 139 7.97 41.03 4.55
C HIS A 139 8.10 39.58 5.03
N PRO A 140 8.25 38.59 4.13
CA PRO A 140 8.47 37.20 4.53
C PRO A 140 9.89 37.00 5.09
N PHE A 141 10.02 36.40 6.27
CA PHE A 141 11.29 36.17 6.94
C PHE A 141 11.31 34.82 7.70
N PRO A 142 12.49 34.26 8.04
CA PRO A 142 12.57 32.94 8.68
C PRO A 142 12.27 33.00 10.20
N PRO A 143 11.51 32.05 10.76
CA PRO A 143 11.30 31.88 12.19
C PRO A 143 12.52 31.23 12.87
N PRO A 144 12.60 31.27 14.22
CA PRO A 144 11.68 31.95 15.12
C PRO A 144 12.13 33.38 15.44
N THR A 145 11.17 34.30 15.49
CA THR A 145 11.30 35.57 16.21
C THR A 145 10.17 35.69 17.22
N PRO A 146 10.45 36.18 18.44
CA PRO A 146 9.49 36.18 19.54
C PRO A 146 8.32 37.15 19.31
N ASP A 147 8.51 38.15 18.47
CA ASP A 147 7.67 39.33 18.28
C ASP A 147 6.93 39.35 16.93
N GLY A 148 7.10 38.34 16.06
CA GLY A 148 6.47 38.33 14.73
C GLY A 148 7.02 39.39 13.76
N LEU A 149 7.98 40.21 14.19
CA LEU A 149 8.57 41.28 13.38
C LEU A 149 9.87 40.85 12.71
N CYS A 150 10.06 41.34 11.49
CA CYS A 150 11.34 41.22 10.79
C CYS A 150 12.42 42.07 11.48
N THR A 151 13.70 41.78 11.21
CA THR A 151 14.84 42.48 11.81
C THR A 151 14.76 43.99 11.67
N LYS A 152 14.31 44.50 10.50
CA LYS A 152 14.18 45.94 10.24
C LYS A 152 13.15 46.60 11.15
N CYS A 153 11.93 46.04 11.23
CA CYS A 153 10.87 46.57 12.07
C CYS A 153 11.21 46.48 13.56
N ARG A 154 11.91 45.40 14.00
CA ARG A 154 12.40 45.32 15.38
C ARG A 154 13.44 46.38 15.69
N THR A 155 14.39 46.64 14.79
CA THR A 155 15.39 47.69 15.01
C THR A 155 14.75 49.08 15.04
N ALA A 156 13.72 49.33 14.21
CA ALA A 156 12.97 50.58 14.24
C ALA A 156 12.19 50.74 15.55
N ALA A 157 11.49 49.70 16.00
CA ALA A 157 10.74 49.71 17.26
C ALA A 157 11.65 49.93 18.47
N ARG A 158 12.87 49.34 18.48
CA ARG A 158 13.87 49.54 19.54
C ARG A 158 14.52 50.92 19.50
N ALA A 159 14.60 51.56 18.34
CA ALA A 159 15.15 52.91 18.21
C ALA A 159 14.15 54.00 18.58
N ALA A 160 12.84 53.67 18.59
CA ALA A 160 11.76 54.56 19.00
C ALA A 160 11.42 54.47 20.50
N ALA A 161 12.10 53.60 21.25
CA ALA A 161 11.97 53.40 22.70
C ALA A 161 13.20 53.95 23.43
#